data_AF-A0A946NN24-F1
#
_entry.id   AF-A0A946NN24-F1
#
_cell.length_a   1.000
_cell.length_b   1.000
_cell.length_c   1.000
_cell.angle_alpha   90.00
_cell.angle_beta   90.00
_cell.angle_gamma   90.00
#
_symmetry.space_group_name_H-M   'P 1'
#
loop_
_entity.id
_entity.type
_entity.pdbx_description
1 polymer ?
#
loop_
_entity_poly.entity_id
_entity_poly.type
_entity_poly.pdbx_seq_one_letter_code
_entity_poly.pdbx_strand_id
1 'polypeptide(L)'
;MRIVLLTLVVLFTQAVPSFAKCSQKDICTMMQKMDHFSILNACPGSAPKLKTCKSVSETGLPKLPAPEFVDNGDETITDTVNNLRWLKKGIDNRLTLKDAHIFAENESFAGSSEWRLPTLPELQTLLSPEKVVNASGNKSWINPIFDNARAHYYWTNTTCDQVSFIEEIYQGKLQKKTCQKGDSAAWLVLFKVGSSLWFLTKEAKHHVWLVQNVQ
;
A
#
# COMPACT_ATOMS: atom_id res chain seq x y z
N MET A 1 39.98 -48.32 61.48
CA MET A 1 39.37 -46.98 61.32
C MET A 1 38.77 -46.89 59.92
N ARG A 2 37.44 -46.77 59.78
CA ARG A 2 36.76 -46.60 58.49
C ARG A 2 36.42 -45.13 58.31
N ILE A 3 36.90 -44.49 57.23
CA ILE A 3 36.62 -43.10 56.91
C ILE A 3 35.47 -43.08 55.90
N VAL A 4 34.34 -42.48 56.29
CA VAL A 4 33.16 -42.31 55.44
C VAL A 4 33.27 -40.94 54.77
N LEU A 5 33.48 -40.91 53.45
CA LEU A 5 33.39 -39.69 52.65
C LEU A 5 31.90 -39.42 52.32
N LEU A 6 31.31 -38.43 52.97
CA LEU A 6 29.99 -37.89 52.64
C LEU A 6 30.13 -36.91 51.46
N THR A 7 29.79 -37.36 50.25
CA THR A 7 29.69 -36.48 49.08
C THR A 7 28.41 -35.64 49.17
N LEU A 8 28.58 -34.35 49.43
CA LEU A 8 27.51 -33.35 49.42
C LEU A 8 27.07 -33.09 47.97
N VAL A 9 25.93 -33.66 47.56
CA VAL A 9 25.30 -33.38 46.26
C VAL A 9 24.53 -32.06 46.39
N VAL A 10 25.11 -30.98 45.86
CA VAL A 10 24.42 -29.69 45.74
C VAL A 10 23.49 -29.74 44.53
N LEU A 11 22.20 -30.00 44.79
CA LEU A 11 21.14 -29.86 43.80
C LEU A 11 20.92 -28.36 43.53
N PHE A 12 21.52 -27.84 42.47
CA PHE A 12 21.14 -26.54 41.91
C PHE A 12 19.72 -26.65 41.35
N THR A 13 18.72 -26.26 42.13
CA THR A 13 17.37 -26.02 41.62
C THR A 13 17.40 -24.74 40.80
N GLN A 14 17.77 -24.83 39.52
CA GLN A 14 17.49 -23.75 38.59
C GLN A 14 15.97 -23.68 38.45
N ALA A 15 15.37 -22.61 38.98
CA ALA A 15 13.99 -22.27 38.69
C ALA A 15 13.91 -21.99 37.19
N VAL A 16 13.53 -23.00 36.41
CA VAL A 16 13.13 -22.78 35.02
C VAL A 16 11.90 -21.90 35.10
N PRO A 17 11.91 -20.67 34.54
CA PRO A 17 10.72 -19.85 34.55
C PRO A 17 9.61 -20.67 33.91
N SER A 18 8.50 -20.83 34.63
CA SER A 18 7.28 -21.42 34.10
C SER A 18 6.73 -20.45 33.06
N PHE A 19 7.30 -20.47 31.85
CA PHE A 19 6.74 -19.75 30.72
C PHE A 19 5.38 -20.38 30.44
N ALA A 20 4.32 -19.73 30.91
CA ALA A 20 2.96 -20.08 30.53
C ALA A 20 2.94 -20.19 29.00
N LYS A 21 2.48 -21.34 28.48
CA LYS A 21 2.39 -21.57 27.04
C LYS A 21 1.43 -20.52 26.47
N CYS A 22 1.97 -19.42 25.94
CA CYS A 22 1.15 -18.36 25.37
C CYS A 22 0.31 -18.94 24.23
N SER A 23 -1.01 -18.80 24.34
CA SER A 23 -1.92 -19.31 23.32
C SER A 23 -1.88 -18.41 22.07
N GLN A 24 -2.37 -18.92 20.95
CA GLN A 24 -2.49 -18.12 19.72
C GLN A 24 -3.30 -16.84 19.98
N LYS A 25 -4.42 -16.95 20.71
CA LYS A 25 -5.32 -15.82 21.00
C LYS A 25 -4.63 -14.75 21.86
N ASP A 26 -3.84 -15.18 22.84
CA ASP A 26 -3.09 -14.26 23.71
C ASP A 26 -2.04 -13.50 22.91
N ILE A 27 -1.27 -14.21 22.08
CA ILE A 27 -0.26 -13.61 21.20
C ILE A 27 -0.90 -12.60 20.24
N CYS A 28 -2.06 -12.93 19.65
CA CYS A 28 -2.77 -12.03 18.74
C CYS A 28 -3.28 -10.78 19.47
N THR A 29 -3.69 -10.91 20.73
CA THR A 29 -4.15 -9.80 21.57
C THR A 29 -2.97 -8.92 22.01
N MET A 30 -1.82 -9.53 22.32
CA MET A 30 -0.59 -8.81 22.63
C MET A 30 -0.06 -8.00 21.44
N MET A 31 -0.18 -8.53 20.22
CA MET A 31 0.19 -7.80 18.98
C MET A 31 -0.58 -6.48 18.78
N GLN A 32 -1.73 -6.30 19.41
CA GLN A 32 -2.48 -5.04 19.35
C GLN A 32 -1.92 -3.97 20.29
N LYS A 33 -1.07 -4.35 21.26
CA LYS A 33 -0.66 -3.49 22.39
C LYS A 33 0.84 -3.33 22.54
N MET A 34 1.65 -4.17 21.89
CA MET A 34 3.10 -4.15 22.01
C MET A 34 3.79 -4.68 20.74
N ASP A 35 5.06 -4.33 20.57
CA ASP A 35 5.85 -4.70 19.39
C ASP A 35 6.28 -6.18 19.40
N HIS A 36 6.70 -6.67 18.23
CA HIS A 36 7.11 -8.05 18.01
C HIS A 36 8.16 -8.54 19.03
N PHE A 37 9.20 -7.75 19.30
CA PHE A 37 10.29 -8.17 20.19
C PHE A 37 9.83 -8.22 21.65
N SER A 38 9.00 -7.27 22.07
CA SER A 38 8.35 -7.31 23.40
C SER A 38 7.51 -8.58 23.59
N ILE A 39 6.82 -9.04 22.55
CA ILE A 39 6.04 -10.29 22.60
C ILE A 39 6.93 -11.52 22.62
N LEU A 40 8.04 -11.54 21.86
CA LEU A 40 9.00 -12.66 21.92
C LEU A 40 9.68 -12.77 23.29
N ASN A 41 9.92 -11.64 23.94
CA ASN A 41 10.47 -11.60 25.29
C ASN A 41 9.44 -12.07 26.34
N ALA A 42 8.17 -11.66 26.19
CA ALA A 42 7.09 -12.10 27.08
C ALA A 42 6.68 -13.57 26.83
N CYS A 43 6.78 -14.04 25.59
CA CYS A 43 6.39 -15.36 25.12
C CYS A 43 7.49 -15.97 24.23
N PRO A 44 8.56 -16.53 24.83
CA PRO A 44 9.63 -17.19 24.07
C PRO A 44 9.08 -18.33 23.21
N GLY A 45 9.51 -18.42 21.95
CA GLY A 45 9.04 -19.44 20.99
C GLY A 45 7.70 -19.13 20.33
N SER A 46 7.12 -17.95 20.55
CA SER A 46 5.88 -17.50 19.90
C SER A 46 6.07 -17.06 18.43
N ALA A 47 7.30 -17.03 17.89
CA ALA A 47 7.59 -16.55 16.54
C ALA A 47 6.71 -17.18 15.43
N PRO A 48 6.44 -18.51 15.40
CA PRO A 48 5.56 -19.10 14.40
C PRO A 48 4.09 -18.64 14.54
N LYS A 49 3.66 -18.40 15.79
CA LYS A 49 2.30 -17.95 16.13
C LYS A 49 2.07 -16.48 15.85
N LEU A 50 3.12 -15.65 15.96
CA LEU A 50 3.10 -14.25 15.55
C LEU A 50 2.80 -14.11 14.06
N LYS A 51 3.32 -15.00 13.21
CA LYS A 51 3.01 -15.00 11.77
C LYS A 51 1.52 -15.22 11.50
N THR A 52 0.87 -16.13 12.23
CA THR A 52 -0.57 -16.41 12.11
C THR A 52 -1.47 -15.36 12.78
N CYS A 53 -0.96 -14.64 13.77
CA CYS A 53 -1.65 -13.51 14.40
C CYS A 53 -1.51 -12.20 13.63
N LYS A 54 -0.42 -12.07 12.88
CA LYS A 54 -0.23 -10.97 11.94
C LYS A 54 -1.31 -11.13 10.87
N SER A 55 -2.33 -10.29 10.92
CA SER A 55 -3.33 -10.12 9.85
C SER A 55 -2.71 -9.52 8.58
N VAL A 56 -1.45 -9.83 8.28
CA VAL A 56 -0.90 -9.58 6.95
C VAL A 56 -1.31 -10.78 6.13
N SER A 57 -2.58 -10.80 5.74
CA SER A 57 -2.97 -11.43 4.49
C SER A 57 -2.01 -10.89 3.45
N GLU A 58 -1.24 -11.77 2.82
CA GLU A 58 -0.44 -11.41 1.64
C GLU A 58 -1.43 -11.15 0.49
N THR A 59 -2.14 -10.03 0.57
CA THR A 59 -3.07 -9.59 -0.47
C THR A 59 -2.23 -8.91 -1.54
N GLY A 60 -2.11 -9.59 -2.69
CA GLY A 60 -1.52 -9.03 -3.90
C GLY A 60 -2.49 -8.09 -4.59
N LEU A 61 -1.97 -7.28 -5.51
CA LEU A 61 -2.74 -6.32 -6.28
C LEU A 61 -3.65 -7.02 -7.30
N PRO A 62 -4.98 -6.82 -7.29
CA PRO A 62 -5.84 -7.29 -8.37
C PRO A 62 -5.49 -6.58 -9.68
N LYS A 63 -5.42 -7.31 -10.79
CA LYS A 63 -5.09 -6.74 -12.10
C LYS A 63 -6.38 -6.41 -12.88
N LEU A 64 -6.51 -5.16 -13.30
CA LEU A 64 -7.58 -4.74 -14.21
C LEU A 64 -7.23 -5.08 -15.68
N PRO A 65 -8.24 -5.30 -16.54
CA PRO A 65 -8.03 -5.44 -17.98
C PRO A 65 -7.41 -4.16 -18.59
N ALA A 66 -6.79 -4.34 -19.76
CA ALA A 66 -6.20 -3.21 -20.49
C ALA A 66 -7.28 -2.19 -20.85
N PRO A 67 -7.06 -0.90 -20.59
CA PRO A 67 -8.07 0.13 -20.80
C PRO A 67 -8.20 0.50 -22.29
N GLU A 68 -9.36 1.02 -22.65
CA GLU A 68 -9.58 1.68 -23.94
C GLU A 68 -10.09 3.10 -23.67
N PHE A 69 -9.25 4.09 -23.97
CA PHE A 69 -9.50 5.49 -23.60
C PHE A 69 -10.12 6.28 -24.75
N VAL A 70 -11.21 6.98 -24.45
CA VAL A 70 -11.91 7.90 -25.35
C VAL A 70 -11.93 9.28 -24.72
N ASP A 71 -11.38 10.30 -25.40
CA ASP A 71 -11.51 11.70 -24.99
C ASP A 71 -12.94 12.18 -25.26
N ASN A 72 -13.61 12.71 -24.23
CA ASN A 72 -14.99 13.17 -24.34
C ASN A 72 -15.10 14.62 -24.86
N GLY A 73 -13.97 15.34 -24.99
CA GLY A 73 -13.95 16.73 -25.44
C GLY A 73 -14.39 17.75 -24.38
N ASP A 74 -14.63 17.31 -23.14
CA ASP A 74 -15.06 18.12 -21.99
C ASP A 74 -14.04 18.08 -20.84
N GLU A 75 -12.76 17.90 -21.17
CA GLU A 75 -11.66 17.71 -20.22
C GLU A 75 -11.77 16.46 -19.35
N THR A 76 -12.55 15.46 -19.79
CA THR A 76 -12.58 14.11 -19.22
C THR A 76 -12.27 13.04 -20.26
N ILE A 77 -11.79 11.89 -19.80
CA ILE A 77 -11.48 10.72 -20.62
C ILE A 77 -12.21 9.51 -20.05
N THR A 78 -12.90 8.76 -20.91
CA THR A 78 -13.61 7.54 -20.54
C THR A 78 -12.75 6.32 -20.84
N ASP A 79 -12.62 5.41 -19.87
CA ASP A 79 -12.15 4.05 -20.05
C ASP A 79 -13.37 3.13 -20.24
N THR A 80 -13.60 2.71 -21.48
CA THR A 80 -14.79 1.93 -21.86
C THR A 80 -14.71 0.47 -21.41
N VAL A 81 -13.53 -0.03 -21.06
CA VAL A 81 -13.33 -1.42 -20.62
C VAL A 81 -13.56 -1.55 -19.12
N ASN A 82 -13.07 -0.59 -18.34
CA ASN A 82 -13.18 -0.61 -16.89
C ASN A 82 -14.39 0.17 -16.36
N ASN A 83 -15.18 0.81 -17.23
CA ASN A 83 -16.32 1.68 -16.89
C ASN A 83 -15.91 2.82 -15.94
N LEU A 84 -14.81 3.49 -16.26
CA LEU A 84 -14.26 4.58 -15.47
C LEU A 84 -14.22 5.86 -16.30
N ARG A 85 -14.43 7.01 -15.66
CA ARG A 85 -14.24 8.33 -16.25
C ARG A 85 -13.21 9.09 -15.44
N TRP A 86 -12.21 9.61 -16.12
CA TRP A 86 -11.05 10.26 -15.55
C TRP A 86 -11.06 11.74 -15.88
N LEU A 87 -10.54 12.56 -14.98
CA LEU A 87 -10.09 13.89 -15.39
C LEU A 87 -8.96 13.77 -16.40
N LYS A 88 -8.97 14.62 -17.43
CA LYS A 88 -7.91 14.61 -18.45
C LYS A 88 -6.56 15.06 -17.90
N LYS A 89 -6.60 15.92 -16.88
CA LYS A 89 -5.43 16.47 -16.19
C LYS A 89 -5.49 16.15 -14.70
N GLY A 90 -4.34 15.81 -14.13
CA GLY A 90 -4.19 15.70 -12.68
C GLY A 90 -4.29 17.07 -11.97
N ILE A 91 -4.63 17.04 -10.69
CA ILE A 91 -4.80 18.24 -9.85
C ILE A 91 -3.42 18.82 -9.48
N ASP A 92 -3.28 20.14 -9.63
CA ASP A 92 -2.01 20.84 -9.42
C ASP A 92 -1.58 20.90 -7.94
N ASN A 93 -2.55 20.86 -7.01
CA ASN A 93 -2.29 20.94 -5.58
C ASN A 93 -1.69 19.65 -5.02
N ARG A 94 -0.74 19.79 -4.09
CA ARG A 94 -0.21 18.68 -3.29
C ARG A 94 -0.95 18.61 -1.96
N LEU A 95 -1.65 17.51 -1.74
CA LEU A 95 -2.53 17.30 -0.60
C LEU A 95 -2.04 16.13 0.26
N THR A 96 -2.32 16.19 1.56
CA THR A 96 -2.24 14.97 2.39
C THR A 96 -3.29 13.97 1.89
N LEU A 97 -3.13 12.68 2.18
CA LEU A 97 -4.14 11.71 1.72
C LEU A 97 -5.54 12.05 2.25
N LYS A 98 -5.64 12.49 3.51
CA LYS A 98 -6.90 12.93 4.11
C LYS A 98 -7.50 14.13 3.37
N ASP A 99 -6.70 15.15 3.09
CA ASP A 99 -7.19 16.33 2.37
C ASP A 99 -7.54 16.00 0.92
N ALA A 100 -6.85 15.02 0.31
CA ALA A 100 -7.15 14.54 -1.04
C ALA A 100 -8.52 13.85 -1.13
N HIS A 101 -8.91 13.08 -0.10
CA HIS A 101 -10.27 12.54 0.00
C HIS A 101 -11.32 13.64 0.07
N ILE A 102 -11.13 14.59 0.99
CA ILE A 102 -12.05 15.71 1.18
C ILE A 102 -12.13 16.54 -0.11
N PHE A 103 -11.00 16.76 -0.79
CA PHE A 103 -10.98 17.46 -2.07
C PHE A 103 -11.80 16.73 -3.13
N ALA A 104 -11.60 15.42 -3.29
CA ALA A 104 -12.33 14.62 -4.27
C ALA A 104 -13.85 14.65 -4.04
N GLU A 105 -14.28 14.47 -2.79
CA GLU A 105 -15.71 14.43 -2.40
C GLU A 105 -16.43 15.77 -2.60
N ASN A 106 -15.70 16.90 -2.62
CA ASN A 106 -16.27 18.23 -2.81
C ASN A 106 -16.08 18.76 -4.25
N GLU A 107 -15.39 18.03 -5.10
CA GLU A 107 -15.12 18.46 -6.47
C GLU A 107 -16.38 18.30 -7.33
N SER A 108 -16.72 19.34 -8.08
CA SER A 108 -17.80 19.31 -9.07
C SER A 108 -17.25 19.76 -10.41
N PHE A 109 -17.15 18.82 -11.35
CA PHE A 109 -16.50 19.02 -12.64
C PHE A 109 -17.20 18.25 -13.75
N ALA A 110 -17.23 18.83 -14.95
CA ALA A 110 -17.87 18.24 -16.14
C ALA A 110 -19.30 17.73 -15.89
N GLY A 111 -20.06 18.44 -15.04
CA GLY A 111 -21.44 18.09 -14.71
C GLY A 111 -21.61 16.94 -13.71
N SER A 112 -20.54 16.48 -13.05
CA SER A 112 -20.59 15.44 -12.01
C SER A 112 -19.91 15.87 -10.72
N SER A 113 -20.44 15.40 -9.59
CA SER A 113 -19.88 15.52 -8.23
C SER A 113 -19.39 14.20 -7.65
N GLU A 114 -19.45 13.10 -8.39
CA GLU A 114 -19.14 11.75 -7.89
C GLU A 114 -17.65 11.39 -8.05
N TRP A 115 -16.78 12.39 -7.87
CA TRP A 115 -15.34 12.21 -8.03
C TRP A 115 -14.71 11.60 -6.78
N ARG A 116 -13.77 10.68 -7.00
CA ARG A 116 -13.02 10.00 -5.93
C ARG A 116 -11.55 9.84 -6.30
N LEU A 117 -10.75 9.52 -5.30
CA LEU A 117 -9.41 8.99 -5.54
C LEU A 117 -9.49 7.61 -6.21
N PRO A 118 -8.60 7.31 -7.16
CA PRO A 118 -8.50 6.00 -7.76
C PRO A 118 -7.90 5.01 -6.76
N THR A 119 -8.24 3.75 -6.93
CA THR A 119 -7.48 2.65 -6.34
C THR A 119 -6.17 2.47 -7.11
N LEU A 120 -5.18 1.80 -6.51
CA LEU A 120 -3.92 1.48 -7.17
C LEU A 120 -4.10 0.73 -8.51
N PRO A 121 -4.93 -0.33 -8.62
CA PRO A 121 -5.06 -1.02 -9.89
C PRO A 121 -5.72 -0.16 -10.97
N GLU A 122 -6.65 0.74 -10.60
CA GLU A 122 -7.22 1.72 -11.53
C GLU A 122 -6.17 2.72 -12.01
N LEU A 123 -5.40 3.34 -11.10
CA LEU A 123 -4.42 4.35 -11.51
C LEU A 123 -3.28 3.75 -12.35
N GLN A 124 -2.96 2.48 -12.12
CA GLN A 124 -1.98 1.74 -12.94
C GLN A 124 -2.46 1.52 -14.37
N THR A 125 -3.76 1.51 -14.68
CA THR A 125 -4.22 1.37 -16.08
C THR A 125 -3.82 2.59 -16.92
N LEU A 126 -3.59 3.75 -16.30
CA LEU A 126 -3.11 4.94 -17.00
C LEU A 126 -1.64 4.82 -17.44
N LEU A 127 -0.89 3.81 -16.97
CA LEU A 127 0.51 3.63 -17.34
C LEU A 127 0.65 3.21 -18.80
N SER A 128 1.53 3.90 -19.52
CA SER A 128 1.98 3.49 -20.84
C SER A 128 3.06 2.39 -20.72
N PRO A 129 3.09 1.37 -21.62
CA PRO A 129 4.15 0.37 -21.66
C PRO A 129 5.55 0.95 -21.91
N GLU A 130 5.62 2.14 -22.49
CA GLU A 130 6.86 2.85 -22.79
C GLU A 130 6.74 4.35 -22.45
N LYS A 131 7.89 5.01 -22.36
CA LYS A 131 7.95 6.44 -22.08
C LYS A 131 7.57 7.24 -23.33
N VAL A 132 6.42 7.89 -23.31
CA VAL A 132 5.83 8.63 -24.43
C VAL A 132 5.76 10.12 -24.13
N VAL A 133 5.54 10.94 -25.17
CA VAL A 133 5.15 12.34 -25.02
C VAL A 133 3.65 12.39 -24.74
N ASN A 134 3.26 13.01 -23.63
CA ASN A 134 1.87 13.13 -23.21
C ASN A 134 1.20 14.40 -23.75
N ALA A 135 -0.07 14.64 -23.43
CA ALA A 135 -0.84 15.76 -23.97
C ALA A 135 -0.30 17.15 -23.61
N SER A 136 0.52 17.30 -22.56
CA SER A 136 1.23 18.56 -22.25
C SER A 136 2.60 18.69 -22.91
N GLY A 137 3.01 17.73 -23.74
CA GLY A 137 4.31 17.75 -24.42
C GLY A 137 5.47 17.20 -23.59
N ASN A 138 5.20 16.70 -22.37
CA ASN A 138 6.23 16.17 -21.48
C ASN A 138 6.40 14.65 -21.64
N LYS A 139 7.64 14.16 -21.54
CA LYS A 139 7.91 12.71 -21.58
C LYS A 139 7.60 12.03 -20.24
N SER A 140 6.65 11.11 -20.22
CA SER A 140 6.25 10.34 -19.04
C SER A 140 5.74 8.95 -19.42
N TRP A 141 5.48 8.11 -18.42
CA TRP A 141 4.95 6.75 -18.58
C TRP A 141 3.43 6.73 -18.43
N ILE A 142 2.73 7.80 -18.80
CA ILE A 142 1.26 7.84 -18.83
C ILE A 142 0.77 7.71 -20.27
N ASN A 143 -0.43 7.16 -20.48
CA ASN A 143 -1.05 7.14 -21.80
C ASN A 143 -1.09 8.56 -22.41
N PRO A 144 -0.72 8.73 -23.70
CA PRO A 144 -0.46 10.06 -24.27
C PRO A 144 -1.67 11.00 -24.32
N ILE A 145 -2.89 10.47 -24.21
CA ILE A 145 -4.13 11.26 -24.21
C ILE A 145 -4.29 12.11 -22.93
N PHE A 146 -3.64 11.73 -21.83
CA PHE A 146 -3.70 12.45 -20.56
C PHE A 146 -2.70 13.60 -20.50
N ASP A 147 -3.11 14.71 -19.90
CA ASP A 147 -2.20 15.79 -19.54
C ASP A 147 -1.56 15.50 -18.16
N ASN A 148 -0.28 15.14 -18.21
CA ASN A 148 0.55 15.00 -17.02
C ASN A 148 1.77 15.92 -17.09
N ALA A 149 1.54 17.23 -17.02
CA ALA A 149 2.62 18.21 -17.04
C ALA A 149 3.60 18.04 -15.88
N ARG A 150 3.13 17.52 -14.74
CA ARG A 150 3.91 17.38 -13.51
C ARG A 150 4.85 16.19 -13.53
N ALA A 151 4.42 15.06 -14.11
CA ALA A 151 5.15 13.80 -14.06
C ALA A 151 5.65 13.49 -12.62
N HIS A 152 4.74 13.50 -11.65
CA HIS A 152 5.06 13.32 -10.23
C HIS A 152 4.27 12.15 -9.60
N TYR A 153 4.33 12.03 -8.27
CA TYR A 153 3.60 11.03 -7.48
C TYR A 153 2.14 11.43 -7.35
N TYR A 154 1.25 10.47 -7.61
CA TYR A 154 -0.19 10.61 -7.46
C TYR A 154 -0.72 9.64 -6.41
N TRP A 155 -1.53 10.16 -5.50
CA TRP A 155 -2.19 9.36 -4.48
C TRP A 155 -3.15 8.35 -5.08
N THR A 156 -3.25 7.20 -4.41
CA THR A 156 -4.34 6.24 -4.56
C THR A 156 -5.04 6.10 -3.21
N ASN A 157 -6.27 5.61 -3.21
CA ASN A 157 -6.98 5.20 -1.99
C ASN A 157 -6.57 3.80 -1.51
N THR A 158 -5.59 3.16 -2.14
CA THR A 158 -5.19 1.79 -1.75
C THR A 158 -4.17 1.85 -0.64
N THR A 159 -4.59 1.44 0.55
CA THR A 159 -3.76 1.35 1.76
C THR A 159 -2.95 0.07 1.79
N CYS A 160 -1.96 0.00 2.70
CA CYS A 160 -1.09 -1.17 2.80
C CYS A 160 -1.72 -2.37 3.53
N ASP A 161 -2.88 -2.19 4.18
CA ASP A 161 -3.69 -3.29 4.70
C ASP A 161 -4.44 -4.01 3.55
N GLN A 162 -4.91 -3.26 2.56
CA GLN A 162 -5.60 -3.74 1.37
C GLN A 162 -4.64 -4.44 0.41
N VAL A 163 -3.47 -3.82 0.17
CA VAL A 163 -2.43 -4.38 -0.70
C VAL A 163 -1.10 -4.38 0.06
N SER A 164 -0.68 -5.55 0.48
CA SER A 164 0.53 -5.73 1.31
C SER A 164 1.81 -5.85 0.50
N PHE A 165 1.70 -6.19 -0.79
CA PHE A 165 2.81 -6.19 -1.72
C PHE A 165 2.32 -5.98 -3.16
N ILE A 166 3.23 -5.51 -4.01
CA ILE A 166 3.06 -5.47 -5.45
C ILE A 166 4.26 -6.13 -6.13
N GLU A 167 4.01 -6.67 -7.32
CA GLU A 167 5.04 -7.21 -8.20
C GLU A 167 4.95 -6.47 -9.53
N GLU A 168 6.03 -5.82 -9.94
CA GLU A 168 6.10 -5.06 -11.19
C GLU A 168 7.44 -5.26 -11.88
N ILE A 169 7.47 -5.12 -13.20
CA ILE A 169 8.72 -5.07 -13.97
C ILE A 169 9.20 -3.63 -13.94
N TYR A 170 10.30 -3.38 -13.25
CA TYR A 170 10.96 -2.07 -13.22
C TYR A 170 12.38 -2.21 -13.77
N GLN A 171 12.68 -1.42 -14.81
CA GLN A 171 13.98 -1.46 -15.51
C GLN A 171 14.39 -2.87 -15.95
N GLY A 172 13.43 -3.62 -16.50
CA GLY A 172 13.64 -4.99 -17.01
C GLY A 172 13.82 -6.07 -15.92
N LYS A 173 13.61 -5.73 -14.65
CA LYS A 173 13.71 -6.68 -13.53
C LYS A 173 12.37 -6.77 -12.81
N LEU A 174 11.94 -8.00 -12.52
CA LEU A 174 10.82 -8.23 -11.62
C LEU A 174 11.22 -7.75 -10.21
N GLN A 175 10.43 -6.82 -9.66
CA GLN A 175 10.61 -6.31 -8.31
C GLN A 175 9.37 -6.60 -7.48
N LYS A 176 9.58 -7.16 -6.30
CA LYS A 176 8.55 -7.27 -5.25
C LYS A 176 8.73 -6.13 -4.26
N LYS A 177 7.74 -5.27 -4.15
CA LYS A 177 7.70 -4.17 -3.18
C LYS A 177 6.68 -4.50 -2.12
N THR A 178 7.11 -4.55 -0.87
CA THR A 178 6.25 -4.90 0.27
C THR A 178 5.92 -3.65 1.07
N CYS A 179 4.68 -3.54 1.53
CA CYS A 179 4.26 -2.54 2.50
C CYS A 179 3.68 -3.23 3.75
N GLN A 180 4.23 -2.90 4.92
CA GLN A 180 3.80 -3.46 6.21
C GLN A 180 3.42 -2.34 7.19
N LYS A 181 2.74 -1.31 6.69
CA LYS A 181 2.35 -0.11 7.44
C LYS A 181 0.84 0.00 7.67
N GLY A 182 0.05 -0.99 7.25
CA GLY A 182 -1.42 -0.95 7.35
C GLY A 182 -1.97 0.38 6.81
N ASP A 183 -2.90 0.98 7.53
CA ASP A 183 -3.60 2.21 7.12
C ASP A 183 -2.75 3.48 7.29
N SER A 184 -1.56 3.37 7.90
CA SER A 184 -0.64 4.50 8.06
C SER A 184 0.13 4.83 6.78
N ALA A 185 0.01 3.99 5.74
CA ALA A 185 0.59 4.22 4.43
C ALA A 185 -0.39 3.86 3.32
N ALA A 186 -0.28 4.57 2.19
CA ALA A 186 -1.00 4.28 0.97
C ALA A 186 -0.04 4.16 -0.21
N TRP A 187 -0.49 3.47 -1.25
CA TRP A 187 0.22 3.32 -2.51
C TRP A 187 0.02 4.54 -3.42
N LEU A 188 1.00 4.76 -4.29
CA LEU A 188 1.07 5.85 -5.25
C LEU A 188 1.62 5.33 -6.57
N VAL A 189 1.29 6.05 -7.64
CA VAL A 189 1.90 5.84 -8.96
C VAL A 189 2.78 7.05 -9.30
N LEU A 190 4.02 6.79 -9.73
CA LEU A 190 4.94 7.79 -10.25
C LEU A 190 5.07 7.65 -11.77
N PHE A 191 4.36 8.50 -12.50
CA PHE A 191 4.39 8.50 -13.96
C PHE A 191 5.72 8.96 -14.56
N LYS A 192 6.61 9.62 -13.79
CA LYS A 192 7.95 10.00 -14.28
C LYS A 192 8.79 8.80 -14.70
N VAL A 193 8.64 7.70 -13.98
CA VAL A 193 9.44 6.48 -14.12
C VAL A 193 8.59 5.23 -14.34
N GLY A 194 7.26 5.35 -14.32
CA GLY A 194 6.33 4.25 -14.59
C GLY A 194 6.32 3.20 -13.48
N SER A 195 6.28 3.63 -12.21
CA SER A 195 6.48 2.73 -11.07
C SER A 195 5.56 3.07 -9.90
N SER A 196 5.20 2.06 -9.12
CA SER A 196 4.37 2.22 -7.94
C SER A 196 5.17 2.09 -6.65
N LEU A 197 4.79 2.83 -5.61
CA LEU A 197 5.46 2.85 -4.30
C LEU A 197 4.49 3.29 -3.22
N TRP A 198 4.87 3.18 -1.95
CA TRP A 198 4.04 3.60 -0.83
C TRP A 198 4.70 4.70 0.00
N PHE A 199 3.88 5.57 0.60
CA PHE A 199 4.33 6.61 1.54
C PHE A 199 3.41 6.67 2.77
N LEU A 200 3.96 7.20 3.86
CA LEU A 200 3.18 7.48 5.08
C LEU A 200 2.17 8.60 4.83
N THR A 201 0.94 8.40 5.25
CA THR A 201 -0.20 9.26 4.90
C THR A 201 -0.25 10.58 5.67
N LYS A 202 0.34 10.63 6.88
CA LYS A 202 0.24 11.78 7.79
C LYS A 202 1.18 12.95 7.46
N GLU A 203 2.31 12.68 6.81
CA GLU A 203 3.38 13.67 6.65
C GLU A 203 3.62 14.04 5.18
N ALA A 204 3.20 13.18 4.25
CA ALA A 204 3.44 13.36 2.84
C ALA A 204 2.31 14.15 2.17
N LYS A 205 2.70 15.05 1.25
CA LYS A 205 1.77 15.72 0.33
C LYS A 205 2.11 15.35 -1.11
N HIS A 206 1.15 14.80 -1.84
CA HIS A 206 1.31 14.37 -3.24
C HIS A 206 0.14 14.86 -4.11
N HIS A 207 0.31 14.73 -5.42
CA HIS A 207 -0.74 15.13 -6.37
C HIS A 207 -1.90 14.14 -6.35
N VAL A 208 -3.00 14.57 -6.94
CA VAL A 208 -4.25 13.79 -7.01
C VAL A 208 -4.66 13.67 -8.46
N TRP A 209 -5.14 12.49 -8.83
CA TRP A 209 -5.90 12.26 -10.05
C TRP A 209 -7.29 11.83 -9.62
N LEU A 210 -8.33 12.35 -10.25
CA LEU A 210 -9.70 11.98 -9.91
C LEU A 210 -10.29 11.05 -10.96
N VAL A 211 -11.09 10.12 -10.47
CA VAL A 211 -11.84 9.15 -11.26
C VAL A 211 -13.26 9.07 -10.71
N GLN A 212 -14.19 8.69 -11.55
CA GLN A 212 -15.54 8.29 -11.17
C GLN A 212 -15.94 7.04 -11.95
N ASN A 213 -16.95 6.34 -11.48
CA ASN A 213 -17.53 5.22 -12.23
C ASN A 213 -18.48 5.77 -13.30
N VAL A 214 -18.52 5.13 -14.47
CA VAL A 214 -19.54 5.39 -15.49
C VAL A 214 -20.73 4.48 -15.17
N GLN A 215 -21.92 5.08 -15.06
CA GLN A 215 -23.18 4.35 -14.90
C GLN A 215 -23.67 3.75 -16.22
#